data_AF-A0A3L8RMM7-F1
#
_entry.id   AF-A0A3L8RMM7-F1
#
_cell.length_a   1.000
_cell.length_b   1.000
_cell.length_c   1.000
_cell.angle_alpha   90.00
_cell.angle_beta   90.00
_cell.angle_gamma   90.00
#
_symmetry.space_group_name_H-M   'P 1'
#
loop_
_entity.id
_entity.type
_entity.pdbx_description
1 polymer ?
#
loop_
_entity_poly.entity_id
_entity_poly.type
_entity_poly.pdbx_seq_one_letter_code
_entity_poly.pdbx_strand_id
1 'polypeptide(L)'
;MVVFLTARLACANLDGSIARETGKQTRLGSLLNEIGDRAADLLVILGFLPHTSPSLVLGALLASSAPSWISIAGAAAGVRRINGGPMGKTERCLVVAVAAASGWYTPAAVVMVVGSGVTAGVRLFQVVALCNRRDGEGGHVGESGRAGEDRDHDPLSGRL
;
A
#
# COMPACT_ATOMS: atom_id res chain seq x y z
N MET A 1 25.00 -3.15 8.65
CA MET A 1 23.54 -2.96 8.52
C MET A 1 23.18 -1.79 7.60
N VAL A 2 23.66 -0.57 7.88
CA VAL A 2 23.35 0.65 7.09
C VAL A 2 23.79 0.53 5.62
N VAL A 3 24.97 -0.03 5.33
CA VAL A 3 25.47 -0.20 3.95
C VAL A 3 24.57 -1.08 3.07
N PHE A 4 24.01 -2.16 3.63
CA PHE A 4 23.07 -3.02 2.90
C PHE A 4 21.71 -2.34 2.69
N LEU A 5 21.29 -1.49 3.63
CA LEU A 5 20.07 -0.68 3.52
C LEU A 5 20.20 0.39 2.43
N THR A 6 21.32 1.11 2.38
CA THR A 6 21.58 2.09 1.31
C THR A 6 21.79 1.42 -0.04
N ALA A 7 22.49 0.30 -0.11
CA ALA A 7 22.64 -0.46 -1.36
C ALA A 7 21.28 -0.96 -1.88
N ARG A 8 20.42 -1.49 -1.00
CA ARG A 8 19.05 -1.88 -1.36
C ARG A 8 18.22 -0.69 -1.85
N LEU A 9 18.25 0.43 -1.14
CA LEU A 9 17.48 1.62 -1.53
C LEU A 9 17.97 2.19 -2.86
N ALA A 10 19.29 2.17 -3.09
CA ALA A 10 19.91 2.55 -4.34
C ALA A 10 19.49 1.61 -5.48
N CYS A 11 19.61 0.29 -5.33
CA CYS A 11 19.17 -0.66 -6.36
C CYS A 11 17.66 -0.56 -6.62
N ALA A 12 16.83 -0.47 -5.59
CA ALA A 12 15.37 -0.36 -5.76
C ALA A 12 14.95 0.93 -6.48
N ASN A 13 15.62 2.05 -6.21
CA ASN A 13 15.34 3.31 -6.89
C ASN A 13 15.95 3.36 -8.30
N LEU A 14 17.14 2.79 -8.51
CA LEU A 14 17.82 2.73 -9.81
C LEU A 14 17.11 1.78 -10.77
N ASP A 15 16.77 0.55 -10.36
CA ASP A 15 16.05 -0.41 -11.21
C ASP A 15 14.65 0.10 -11.58
N GLY A 16 13.98 0.78 -10.64
CA GLY A 16 12.68 1.40 -10.88
C GLY A 16 12.72 2.56 -11.88
N SER A 17 13.75 3.42 -11.80
CA SER A 17 13.95 4.57 -12.69
C SER A 17 14.38 4.13 -14.10
N ILE A 18 15.36 3.24 -14.20
CA ILE A 18 15.87 2.71 -15.47
C ILE A 18 14.79 1.89 -16.19
N ALA A 19 13.99 1.08 -15.49
CA ALA A 19 12.90 0.32 -16.12
C ALA A 19 11.76 1.22 -16.63
N ARG A 20 11.54 2.38 -16.00
CA ARG A 20 10.58 3.40 -16.45
C ARG A 20 11.09 4.14 -17.68
N GLU A 21 12.36 4.55 -17.68
CA GLU A 21 12.99 5.27 -18.79
C GLU A 21 13.22 4.37 -20.02
N THR A 22 13.42 3.06 -19.82
CA THR A 22 13.59 2.09 -20.92
C THR A 22 12.29 1.43 -21.38
N GLY A 23 11.15 1.71 -20.75
CA GLY A 23 9.85 1.12 -21.09
C GLY A 23 9.74 -0.39 -20.84
N LYS A 24 10.69 -1.00 -20.10
CA LYS A 24 10.78 -2.45 -19.86
C LYS A 24 10.16 -2.90 -18.52
N GLN A 25 9.24 -2.12 -17.94
CA GLN A 25 8.55 -2.54 -16.72
C GLN A 25 7.68 -3.78 -16.97
N THR A 26 8.09 -4.92 -16.44
CA THR A 26 7.30 -6.16 -16.49
C THR A 26 6.43 -6.31 -15.25
N ARG A 27 5.27 -6.95 -15.40
CA ARG A 27 4.38 -7.26 -14.26
C ARG A 27 5.08 -8.10 -13.19
N LEU A 28 5.91 -9.05 -13.61
CA LEU A 28 6.70 -9.90 -12.72
C LEU A 28 7.77 -9.10 -11.96
N GLY A 29 8.49 -8.19 -12.62
CA GLY A 29 9.49 -7.34 -11.97
C GLY A 29 8.89 -6.44 -10.90
N SER A 30 7.73 -5.83 -11.18
CA SER A 30 7.00 -5.04 -10.19
C SER A 30 6.57 -5.87 -8.96
N LEU A 31 6.16 -7.13 -9.17
CA LEU A 31 5.79 -8.03 -8.09
C LEU A 31 6.99 -8.40 -7.22
N LEU A 32 8.10 -8.81 -7.84
CA LEU A 32 9.32 -9.17 -7.14
C LEU A 32 9.89 -7.99 -6.34
N ASN A 33 9.86 -6.78 -6.90
CA ASN A 33 10.29 -5.59 -6.19
C ASN A 33 9.43 -5.33 -4.93
N GLU A 34 8.11 -5.44 -5.05
CA GLU A 34 7.21 -5.26 -3.90
C GLU A 34 7.46 -6.31 -2.81
N ILE A 35 7.62 -7.59 -3.18
CA ILE A 35 7.87 -8.68 -2.23
C ILE A 35 9.23 -8.53 -1.56
N GLY A 36 10.29 -8.30 -2.35
CA GLY A 36 11.63 -8.05 -1.83
C GLY A 36 11.64 -6.86 -0.88
N ASP A 37 10.83 -5.84 -1.20
CA ASP A 37 10.71 -4.68 -0.35
C ASP A 37 10.05 -4.96 0.99
N ARG A 38 9.00 -5.79 1.01
CA ARG A 38 8.38 -6.23 2.26
C ARG A 38 9.33 -7.10 3.08
N ALA A 39 9.97 -8.08 2.44
CA ALA A 39 10.87 -8.99 3.13
C ALA A 39 12.00 -8.23 3.82
N ALA A 40 12.60 -7.26 3.14
CA ALA A 40 13.67 -6.48 3.70
C ALA A 40 13.20 -5.45 4.76
N ASP A 41 11.97 -4.91 4.68
CA ASP A 41 11.40 -4.13 5.80
C ASP A 41 11.25 -5.00 7.07
N LEU A 42 10.77 -6.24 6.93
CA LEU A 42 10.60 -7.16 8.05
C LEU A 42 11.93 -7.59 8.65
N LEU A 43 12.91 -7.96 7.82
CA LEU A 43 14.25 -8.36 8.29
C LEU A 43 14.95 -7.26 9.08
N VAL A 44 14.77 -6.03 8.62
CA VAL A 44 15.34 -4.85 9.26
C VAL A 44 14.72 -4.60 10.64
N ILE A 45 13.40 -4.74 10.77
CA ILE A 45 12.71 -4.64 12.06
C ILE A 45 13.11 -5.79 12.99
N LEU A 46 13.25 -7.00 12.46
CA LEU A 46 13.77 -8.15 13.21
C LEU A 46 15.17 -7.90 13.76
N GLY A 47 15.99 -7.08 13.09
CA GLY A 47 17.29 -6.64 13.61
C GLY A 47 17.22 -5.88 14.95
N PHE A 48 16.05 -5.44 15.40
CA PHE A 48 15.86 -4.75 16.68
C PHE A 48 15.68 -5.73 17.84
N LEU A 49 15.44 -7.03 17.57
CA LEU A 49 15.19 -8.05 18.60
C LEU A 49 16.23 -8.11 19.73
N PRO A 50 17.55 -8.02 19.47
CA PRO A 50 18.54 -8.05 20.55
C PRO A 50 18.67 -6.71 21.30
N HIS A 51 18.00 -5.65 20.84
CA HIS A 51 18.20 -4.29 21.33
C HIS A 51 16.97 -3.67 22.01
N THR A 52 15.81 -4.32 21.97
CA THR A 52 14.57 -3.82 22.58
C THR A 52 13.63 -4.97 22.93
N SER A 53 12.49 -4.67 23.56
CA SER A 53 11.53 -5.69 23.99
C SER A 53 10.92 -6.45 22.80
N PRO A 54 10.84 -7.80 22.84
CA PRO A 54 10.23 -8.61 21.79
C PRO A 54 8.79 -8.23 21.47
N SER A 55 8.01 -7.81 22.47
CA SER A 55 6.62 -7.37 22.26
C SER A 55 6.54 -6.09 21.42
N LEU A 56 7.50 -5.17 21.60
CA LEU A 56 7.57 -3.94 20.82
C LEU A 56 8.04 -4.20 19.39
N VAL A 57 8.97 -5.13 19.19
CA VAL A 57 9.39 -5.58 17.84
C VAL A 57 8.23 -6.23 17.11
N LEU A 58 7.48 -7.12 17.79
CA LEU A 58 6.29 -7.74 17.23
C LEU A 58 5.24 -6.68 16.86
N GLY A 59 5.01 -5.71 17.74
CA GLY A 59 4.14 -4.56 17.45
C GLY A 59 4.59 -3.78 16.20
N ALA A 60 5.89 -3.52 16.06
CA ALA A 60 6.45 -2.84 14.90
C ALA A 60 6.30 -3.65 13.60
N LEU A 61 6.49 -4.97 13.63
CA LEU A 61 6.28 -5.86 12.48
C LEU A 61 4.82 -5.83 12.00
N LEU A 62 3.89 -5.95 12.94
CA LEU A 62 2.45 -5.93 12.65
C LEU A 62 2.02 -4.56 12.11
N ALA A 63 2.41 -3.48 12.80
CA ALA A 63 2.08 -2.12 12.41
C ALA A 63 2.65 -1.76 11.03
N SER A 64 3.91 -2.11 10.75
CA SER A 64 4.56 -1.85 9.45
C SER A 64 3.92 -2.63 8.29
N SER A 65 3.33 -3.79 8.57
CA SER A 65 2.66 -4.61 7.56
C SER A 65 1.25 -4.13 7.22
N ALA A 66 0.52 -3.53 8.18
CA ALA A 66 -0.88 -3.15 8.02
C ALA A 66 -1.18 -2.21 6.82
N PRO A 67 -0.39 -1.15 6.54
CA PRO A 67 -0.63 -0.29 5.38
C PRO A 67 -0.64 -1.03 4.04
N SER A 68 0.21 -2.05 3.89
CA SER A 68 0.28 -2.86 2.68
C SER A 68 -0.95 -3.73 2.51
N TRP A 69 -1.40 -4.40 3.56
CA TRP A 69 -2.60 -5.23 3.52
C TRP A 69 -3.84 -4.41 3.16
N ILE A 70 -3.97 -3.20 3.72
CA ILE A 70 -5.06 -2.27 3.37
C ILE A 70 -5.02 -1.89 1.90
N SER A 71 -3.82 -1.65 1.35
CA SER A 71 -3.66 -1.27 -0.06
C SER A 71 -4.00 -2.43 -1.01
N ILE A 72 -3.67 -3.66 -0.62
CA ILE A 72 -4.01 -4.88 -1.36
C ILE A 72 -5.53 -5.14 -1.29
N ALA A 73 -6.14 -5.01 -0.11
CA ALA A 73 -7.58 -5.16 0.08
C ALA A 73 -8.37 -4.14 -0.73
N GLY A 74 -7.94 -2.86 -0.74
CA GLY A 74 -8.54 -1.84 -1.59
C GLY A 74 -8.41 -2.14 -3.09
N ALA A 75 -7.25 -2.65 -3.52
CA ALA A 75 -7.06 -3.08 -4.90
C ALA A 75 -7.95 -4.27 -5.28
N ALA A 76 -8.15 -5.23 -4.37
CA ALA A 76 -9.07 -6.36 -4.55
C ALA A 76 -10.54 -5.91 -4.60
N ALA A 77 -10.90 -4.85 -3.88
CA ALA A 77 -12.20 -4.16 -3.99
C ALA A 77 -12.33 -3.31 -5.28
N GLY A 78 -11.30 -3.34 -6.15
CA GLY A 78 -11.29 -2.66 -7.45
C GLY A 78 -10.99 -1.17 -7.39
N VAL A 79 -10.62 -0.63 -6.22
CA VAL A 79 -10.08 0.73 -6.10
C VAL A 79 -8.64 0.75 -6.61
N ARG A 80 -8.19 1.85 -7.20
CA ARG A 80 -6.76 2.00 -7.57
C ARG A 80 -5.88 1.81 -6.34
N ARG A 81 -4.81 1.02 -6.46
CA ARG A 81 -3.87 0.76 -5.37
C ARG A 81 -3.26 2.07 -4.89
N ILE A 82 -3.47 2.37 -3.60
CA ILE A 82 -2.90 3.55 -2.96
C ILE A 82 -1.54 3.18 -2.36
N ASN A 83 -0.48 3.83 -2.86
CA ASN A 83 0.86 3.73 -2.29
C ASN A 83 1.25 5.13 -1.78
N GLY A 84 1.31 5.33 -0.45
CA GLY A 84 1.65 6.63 0.17
C GLY A 84 1.27 6.72 1.65
N GLY A 85 1.61 7.82 2.30
CA GLY A 85 1.29 8.11 3.72
C GLY A 85 2.50 8.63 4.51
N PRO A 86 2.29 9.18 5.73
CA PRO A 86 3.31 9.90 6.49
C PRO A 86 4.50 9.03 6.96
N MET A 87 4.32 7.70 7.03
CA MET A 87 5.39 6.71 7.20
C MET A 87 5.41 5.80 5.97
N GLY A 88 5.98 6.33 4.89
CA GLY A 88 6.27 5.58 3.68
C GLY A 88 7.47 4.65 3.87
N LYS A 89 7.98 4.14 2.75
CA LYS A 89 9.10 3.18 2.74
C LYS A 89 10.42 3.87 3.11
N THR A 90 10.64 5.07 2.59
CA THR A 90 11.87 5.86 2.81
C THR A 90 11.99 6.28 4.28
N GLU A 91 10.89 6.68 4.89
CA GLU A 91 10.83 7.12 6.28
C GLU A 91 11.13 5.97 7.25
N ARG A 92 10.61 4.75 6.97
CA ARG A 92 10.97 3.55 7.74
C ARG A 92 12.46 3.21 7.62
N CYS A 93 13.03 3.29 6.42
CA CYS A 93 14.47 3.10 6.23
C CYS A 93 15.30 4.15 7.00
N LEU A 94 14.85 5.41 7.03
CA LEU A 94 15.51 6.48 7.76
C LEU A 94 15.50 6.22 9.28
N VAL A 95 14.35 5.84 9.85
CA VAL A 95 14.24 5.53 11.29
C VAL A 95 15.19 4.41 11.69
N VAL A 96 15.30 3.37 10.86
CA VAL A 96 16.24 2.27 11.08
C VAL A 96 17.68 2.73 11.00
N ALA A 97 18.03 3.55 9.99
CA ALA A 97 19.38 4.05 9.83
C ALA A 97 19.80 4.90 11.04
N VAL A 98 18.90 5.77 11.53
CA VAL A 98 19.11 6.57 12.73
C VAL A 98 19.25 5.68 13.97
N ALA A 99 18.38 4.67 14.14
CA ALA A 99 18.47 3.73 15.26
C ALA A 99 19.81 2.99 15.28
N ALA A 100 20.27 2.54 14.11
CA ALA A 100 21.54 1.84 13.96
C ALA A 100 22.76 2.73 14.25
N ALA A 101 22.68 4.03 13.92
CA ALA A 101 23.77 4.97 14.15
C ALA A 101 23.80 5.50 15.60
N SER A 102 22.64 5.72 16.22
CA SER A 102 22.49 6.32 17.55
C SER A 102 22.40 5.31 18.70
N GLY A 103 22.04 4.05 18.39
CA GLY A 103 21.71 3.03 19.40
C GLY A 103 20.30 3.19 20.01
N TRP A 104 19.48 4.14 19.53
CA TRP A 104 18.16 4.44 20.08
C TRP A 104 17.06 3.51 19.53
N TYR A 105 17.22 2.21 19.74
CA TYR A 105 16.33 1.19 19.16
C TYR A 105 14.90 1.21 19.73
N THR A 106 14.74 1.45 21.03
CA THR A 106 13.40 1.52 21.67
C THR A 106 12.55 2.68 21.15
N PRO A 107 12.99 3.95 21.16
CA PRO A 107 12.19 5.04 20.62
C PRO A 107 11.98 4.90 19.10
N ALA A 108 12.96 4.37 18.36
CA ALA A 108 12.79 4.07 16.94
C ALA A 108 11.68 3.05 16.68
N ALA A 109 11.59 1.99 17.49
CA ALA A 109 10.51 1.01 17.40
C ALA A 109 9.14 1.63 17.73
N VAL A 110 9.06 2.53 18.72
CA VAL A 110 7.82 3.27 19.01
C VAL A 110 7.40 4.15 17.83
N VAL A 111 8.34 4.90 17.25
CA VAL A 111 8.08 5.73 16.05
C VAL A 111 7.58 4.87 14.88
N MET A 112 8.18 3.68 14.69
CA MET A 112 7.75 2.73 13.67
C MET A 112 6.31 2.27 13.89
N VAL A 113 5.94 1.91 15.12
CA VAL A 113 4.57 1.48 15.47
C VAL A 113 3.58 2.62 15.22
N VAL A 114 3.82 3.78 15.83
CA VAL A 114 2.89 4.92 15.77
C VAL A 114 2.74 5.41 14.34
N GLY A 115 3.85 5.69 13.64
CA GLY A 115 3.79 6.23 12.30
C GLY A 115 3.21 5.24 11.28
N SER A 116 3.50 3.94 11.40
CA SER A 116 2.88 2.93 10.54
C SER A 116 1.39 2.77 10.84
N GLY A 117 0.98 2.88 12.10
CA GLY A 117 -0.44 2.91 12.51
C GLY A 117 -1.19 4.11 11.91
N VAL A 118 -0.63 5.31 11.99
CA VAL A 118 -1.19 6.51 11.35
C VAL A 118 -1.32 6.30 9.83
N THR A 119 -0.28 5.75 9.19
CA THR A 119 -0.30 5.47 7.75
C THR A 119 -1.37 4.46 7.37
N ALA A 120 -1.55 3.42 8.17
CA ALA A 120 -2.61 2.43 8.00
C ALA A 120 -3.99 3.11 8.08
N GLY A 121 -4.22 3.95 9.10
CA GLY A 121 -5.47 4.70 9.26
C GLY A 121 -5.78 5.60 8.07
N VAL A 122 -4.79 6.37 7.60
CA VAL A 122 -4.94 7.24 6.41
C VAL A 122 -5.29 6.42 5.17
N ARG A 123 -4.61 5.30 4.93
CA ARG A 123 -4.90 4.44 3.77
C ARG A 123 -6.27 3.81 3.86
N LEU A 124 -6.68 3.36 5.04
CA LEU A 124 -7.99 2.75 5.24
C LEU A 124 -9.09 3.77 4.94
N PHE A 125 -8.97 4.98 5.47
CA PHE A 125 -9.91 6.06 5.19
C PHE A 125 -10.00 6.37 3.69
N GLN A 126 -8.86 6.45 3.00
CA GLN A 126 -8.83 6.70 1.56
C GLN A 126 -9.47 5.56 0.76
N VAL A 127 -9.21 4.30 1.12
CA VAL A 127 -9.85 3.14 0.49
C VAL A 127 -11.36 3.16 0.68
N VAL A 128 -11.82 3.37 1.91
CA VAL A 128 -13.26 3.46 2.23
C VAL A 128 -13.93 4.60 1.47
N ALA A 129 -13.33 5.79 1.46
CA ALA A 129 -13.86 6.94 0.74
C ALA A 129 -13.96 6.69 -0.77
N LEU A 130 -13.02 5.94 -1.35
CA LEU A 130 -13.05 5.59 -2.77
C LEU A 130 -14.06 4.49 -3.09
N CYS A 131 -14.22 3.48 -2.23
CA CYS A 131 -15.28 2.48 -2.38
C CYS A 131 -16.66 3.14 -2.38
N ASN A 132 -16.94 4.00 -1.39
CA ASN A 132 -18.24 4.67 -1.27
C ASN A 132 -18.58 5.54 -2.49
N ARG A 133 -17.59 6.20 -3.10
CA ARG A 133 -17.81 6.98 -4.34
C ARG A 133 -18.20 6.10 -5.52
N ARG A 134 -17.59 4.92 -5.61
CA ARG A 134 -17.79 3.99 -6.71
C ARG A 134 -19.16 3.32 -6.66
N ASP A 135 -19.63 2.98 -5.47
CA ASP A 135 -20.97 2.43 -5.26
C ASP A 135 -22.06 3.43 -5.67
N GLY A 136 -21.83 4.73 -5.43
CA GLY A 136 -22.72 5.81 -5.87
C GLY A 136 -22.78 5.98 -7.40
N GLU A 137 -21.64 5.87 -8.09
CA GLU A 137 -21.58 5.93 -9.57
C GLU A 137 -22.26 4.71 -10.22
N GLY A 138 -22.10 3.51 -9.64
CA GLY A 138 -22.73 2.29 -10.13
C GLY A 138 -24.27 2.30 -10.04
N GLY A 139 -24.83 2.98 -9.02
CA GLY A 139 -26.27 3.16 -8.87
C GLY A 139 -26.91 4.00 -9.98
N HIS A 140 -26.26 5.10 -10.38
CA HIS A 140 -26.80 6.01 -11.41
C HIS A 140 -26.79 5.41 -12.83
N VAL A 141 -25.80 4.56 -13.15
CA VAL A 141 -25.73 3.87 -14.45
C VAL A 141 -26.82 2.78 -14.56
N GLY A 142 -27.17 2.13 -13.44
CA GLY A 142 -28.21 1.10 -13.40
C GLY A 142 -29.65 1.62 -13.60
N GLU A 143 -29.96 2.82 -13.10
CA GLU A 143 -31.28 3.44 -13.29
C GLU A 143 -31.47 4.01 -14.70
N SER A 144 -30.42 4.56 -15.30
CA SER A 144 -30.48 5.15 -16.64
C SER A 144 -30.60 4.09 -17.76
N GLY A 145 -30.05 2.89 -17.56
CA GLY A 145 -30.27 1.75 -18.47
C GLY A 145 -31.68 1.16 -18.39
N ARG A 146 -32.30 1.10 -17.20
CA ARG A 146 -33.68 0.61 -17.03
C ARG A 146 -34.74 1.56 -17.58
N ALA A 147 -34.52 2.87 -17.52
CA ALA A 147 -35.45 3.85 -18.08
C ALA A 147 -35.47 3.90 -19.62
N GLY A 148 -34.47 3.29 -20.29
CA GLY A 148 -34.40 3.15 -21.75
C GLY A 148 -35.10 1.89 -22.26
N GLU A 149 -35.00 0.77 -21.53
CA GLU A 149 -35.58 -0.52 -21.93
C GLU A 149 -37.12 -0.56 -21.82
N ASP A 150 -37.69 0.19 -20.86
CA ASP A 150 -39.15 0.20 -20.61
C ASP A 150 -39.95 1.05 -21.60
N ARG A 151 -39.30 1.73 -22.57
CA ARG A 151 -39.98 2.53 -23.60
C ARG A 151 -40.17 1.84 -24.94
N ASP A 152 -39.60 0.66 -25.16
CA ASP A 152 -39.64 -0.04 -26.46
C ASP A 152 -40.72 -1.13 -26.57
N HIS A 153 -41.57 -1.30 -25.55
CA HIS A 153 -42.75 -2.16 -25.64
C HIS A 153 -44.04 -1.34 -25.84
N ASP A 154 -44.21 -0.83 -27.06
CA ASP A 154 -45.51 -0.34 -27.55
C ASP A 154 -46.32 -1.52 -28.14
N PRO A 155 -47.45 -1.94 -27.55
CA PRO A 155 -48.20 -3.13 -27.96
C PRO A 155 -49.17 -2.88 -29.13
N LEU A 156 -48.77 -2.11 -30.14
CA LEU A 156 -49.67 -1.66 -31.23
C LEU A 156 -49.29 -2.12 -32.65
N SER A 157 -48.52 -3.21 -32.82
CA SER A 157 -48.31 -3.81 -34.16
C SER A 157 -49.32 -4.91 -34.54
N GLY A 158 -50.45 -5.01 -33.83
CA GLY A 158 -51.51 -5.97 -34.09
C GLY A 158 -52.75 -5.33 -34.69
N ARG A 159 -52.68 -4.83 -35.94
CA ARG A 159 -53.78 -4.63 -36.90
C ARG A 159 -53.26 -3.78 -38.05
N LEU A 160 -53.16 -4.36 -39.24
CA LEU A 160 -53.66 -3.87 -40.53
C LEU A 160 -53.32 -4.91 -41.60
#